data_AF-A0A7C7YKP0-F1
#
_entry.id   AF-A0A7C7YKP0-F1
#
_cell.length_a   1.000
_cell.length_b   1.000
_cell.length_c   1.000
_cell.angle_alpha   90.00
_cell.angle_beta   90.00
_cell.angle_gamma   90.00
#
_symmetry.space_group_name_H-M   'P 1'
#
loop_
_entity.id
_entity.type
_entity.pdbx_description
1 polymer ?
#
loop_
_entity_poly.entity_id
_entity_poly.type
_entity_poly.pdbx_seq_one_letter_code
_entity_poly.pdbx_strand_id
1 'polypeptide(L)'
;MSTGNSRKLSRFRKAGLALLGALLALLFAAPMVAPSASAGVILPGQFLLLDHPDGNISPPPYGLRLDDLGLTLSTELNGASTVLTWSGGATATIVGTLWNNQAAEMWTVNYTLTGVVAAGANLGFTATGGNGSLTDPALNTVTLTGKQDLSGSAFDFLADGHRLGGHPAYGDADTPVGRGWVEGAGTNDWLVRATPIPEPGSALLLGAGLALLSGTSRRFRA
;
A
#
# COMPACT_ATOMS: atom_id res chain seq x y z
N MET A 1 -32.08 -86.14 -6.30
CA MET A 1 -31.45 -85.33 -5.23
C MET A 1 -29.99 -85.10 -5.57
N SER A 2 -29.65 -83.94 -6.10
CA SER A 2 -28.27 -83.44 -6.20
C SER A 2 -28.34 -81.93 -6.39
N THR A 3 -27.69 -81.21 -5.49
CA THR A 3 -27.72 -79.76 -5.32
C THR A 3 -26.56 -79.13 -6.09
N GLY A 4 -26.87 -78.21 -7.03
CA GLY A 4 -25.89 -77.60 -7.92
C GLY A 4 -25.87 -76.07 -7.87
N ASN A 5 -25.11 -75.53 -6.91
CA ASN A 5 -24.27 -74.34 -6.96
C ASN A 5 -24.65 -73.14 -7.87
N SER A 6 -25.22 -72.07 -7.28
CA SER A 6 -25.26 -70.72 -7.86
C SER A 6 -24.75 -69.65 -6.88
N ARG A 7 -23.42 -69.50 -6.76
CA ARG A 7 -22.84 -68.29 -6.15
C ARG A 7 -21.49 -67.97 -6.80
N LYS A 8 -21.48 -67.02 -7.73
CA LYS A 8 -20.30 -66.21 -8.08
C LYS A 8 -20.78 -65.02 -8.91
N LEU A 9 -20.96 -63.85 -8.30
CA LEU A 9 -20.81 -62.53 -8.94
C LEU A 9 -21.20 -61.42 -7.94
N SER A 10 -20.28 -61.04 -7.05
CA SER A 10 -20.32 -59.73 -6.38
C SER A 10 -19.04 -59.45 -5.58
N ARG A 11 -17.87 -59.46 -6.22
CA ARG A 11 -16.62 -59.01 -5.57
C ARG A 11 -15.69 -58.23 -6.50
N PHE A 12 -16.16 -57.16 -7.13
CA PHE A 12 -15.28 -56.22 -7.83
C PHE A 12 -15.83 -54.78 -7.86
N ARG A 13 -16.09 -54.15 -6.71
CA ARG A 13 -16.36 -52.69 -6.64
C ARG A 13 -15.95 -52.03 -5.31
N LYS A 14 -14.83 -52.40 -4.67
CA LYS A 14 -14.39 -51.74 -3.42
C LYS A 14 -12.87 -51.56 -3.24
N ALA A 15 -12.08 -51.57 -4.31
CA ALA A 15 -10.61 -51.42 -4.20
C ALA A 15 -10.02 -50.22 -4.98
N GLY A 16 -10.85 -49.33 -5.54
CA GLY A 16 -10.38 -48.21 -6.37
C GLY A 16 -10.61 -46.81 -5.80
N LEU A 17 -11.09 -46.67 -4.55
CA LEU A 17 -11.50 -45.37 -3.99
C LEU A 17 -10.77 -45.01 -2.68
N ALA A 18 -9.77 -45.79 -2.27
CA ALA A 18 -9.01 -45.53 -1.05
C ALA A 18 -7.58 -45.02 -1.29
N LEU A 19 -7.09 -45.05 -2.55
CA LEU A 19 -5.72 -44.61 -2.87
C LEU A 19 -5.61 -43.19 -3.43
N LEU A 20 -6.73 -42.52 -3.75
CA LEU A 20 -6.73 -41.11 -4.16
C LEU A 20 -6.89 -40.12 -2.98
N GLY A 21 -7.26 -40.60 -1.79
CA GLY A 21 -7.49 -39.75 -0.61
C GLY A 21 -6.23 -39.44 0.20
N ALA A 22 -5.18 -40.25 0.09
CA ALA A 22 -3.98 -40.12 0.92
C ALA A 22 -2.88 -39.24 0.30
N LEU A 23 -2.94 -38.96 -1.02
CA LEU A 23 -1.94 -38.12 -1.68
C LEU A 23 -2.26 -36.61 -1.61
N LEU A 24 -3.48 -36.23 -1.20
CA LEU A 24 -3.91 -34.84 -1.12
C LEU A 24 -3.67 -34.19 0.26
N ALA A 25 -3.32 -34.99 1.28
CA ALA A 25 -3.16 -34.52 2.66
C ALA A 25 -1.73 -34.08 3.02
N LEU A 26 -0.74 -34.30 2.15
CA LEU A 26 0.67 -33.94 2.41
C LEU A 26 1.12 -32.62 1.75
N LEU A 27 0.21 -31.86 1.14
CA LEU A 27 0.58 -30.66 0.37
C LEU A 27 0.52 -29.32 1.13
N PHE A 28 0.16 -29.31 2.42
CA PHE A 28 -0.10 -28.05 3.14
C PHE A 28 0.69 -27.84 4.44
N ALA A 29 1.71 -28.65 4.71
CA ALA A 29 2.68 -28.35 5.77
C ALA A 29 3.86 -27.56 5.20
N ALA A 30 3.58 -26.40 4.59
CA ALA A 30 4.65 -25.45 4.31
C ALA A 30 5.11 -24.87 5.65
N PRO A 31 6.41 -24.97 6.01
CA PRO A 31 6.91 -24.29 7.19
C PRO A 31 6.63 -22.80 7.01
N MET A 32 5.86 -22.21 7.93
CA MET A 32 5.74 -20.76 8.02
C MET A 32 7.08 -20.24 8.53
N VAL A 33 8.03 -20.08 7.60
CA VAL A 33 9.27 -19.38 7.86
C VAL A 33 8.85 -17.94 8.14
N ALA A 34 9.06 -17.47 9.37
CA ALA A 34 8.87 -16.08 9.70
C ALA A 34 9.72 -15.26 8.71
N PRO A 35 9.12 -14.31 7.96
CA PRO A 35 9.88 -13.49 7.04
C PRO A 35 10.98 -12.80 7.85
N SER A 36 12.23 -12.96 7.40
CA SER A 36 13.34 -12.18 7.93
C SER A 36 13.00 -10.70 7.73
N ALA A 37 13.18 -9.88 8.78
CA ALA A 37 12.99 -8.43 8.67
C ALA A 37 13.98 -7.90 7.61
N SER A 38 13.47 -7.71 6.39
CA SER A 38 14.13 -6.95 5.34
C SER A 38 13.83 -5.50 5.63
N ALA A 39 14.84 -4.64 5.60
CA ALA A 39 14.63 -3.20 5.52
C ALA A 39 13.55 -2.93 4.46
N GLY A 40 12.59 -2.07 4.82
CA GLY A 40 11.42 -1.81 3.99
C GLY A 40 11.83 -1.29 2.62
N VAL A 41 11.75 -2.14 1.60
CA VAL A 41 11.95 -1.68 0.21
C VAL A 41 10.64 -1.07 -0.27
N ILE A 42 10.67 0.23 -0.59
CA ILE A 42 9.56 0.92 -1.25
C ILE A 42 9.76 0.80 -2.75
N LEU A 43 8.87 0.06 -3.41
CA LEU A 43 8.82 -0.06 -4.86
C LEU A 43 7.89 0.98 -5.47
N PRO A 44 8.04 1.31 -6.76
CA PRO A 44 7.01 2.02 -7.52
C PRO A 44 5.62 1.37 -7.34
N GLY A 45 4.60 2.21 -7.16
CA GLY A 45 3.24 1.77 -6.91
C GLY A 45 2.34 2.89 -6.38
N GLN A 46 1.23 2.49 -5.79
CA GLN A 46 0.28 3.36 -5.11
C GLN A 46 0.30 3.11 -3.60
N PHE A 47 0.10 4.17 -2.84
CA PHE A 47 0.15 4.15 -1.39
C PHE A 47 -0.99 4.96 -0.82
N LEU A 48 -1.79 4.35 0.06
CA LEU A 48 -2.80 5.05 0.84
C LEU A 48 -2.10 5.83 1.95
N LEU A 49 -2.35 7.13 2.02
CA LEU A 49 -1.79 8.02 3.04
C LEU A 49 -2.70 8.06 4.27
N LEU A 50 -2.08 7.94 5.45
CA LEU A 50 -2.73 7.92 6.75
C LEU A 50 -2.15 9.05 7.62
N ASP A 51 -2.92 9.50 8.61
CA ASP A 51 -2.46 10.55 9.51
C ASP A 51 -1.26 10.07 10.32
N HIS A 52 -0.40 11.02 10.69
CA HIS A 52 0.83 10.73 11.40
C HIS A 52 0.76 11.18 12.87
N PRO A 53 1.12 10.31 13.84
CA PRO A 53 1.03 10.62 15.28
C PRO A 53 2.15 11.55 15.79
N ASP A 54 2.59 12.55 15.01
CA ASP A 54 3.75 13.46 15.27
C ASP A 54 4.28 13.47 16.72
N GLY A 55 5.31 12.67 17.01
CA GLY A 55 5.89 12.60 18.36
C GLY A 55 5.02 11.87 19.39
N ASN A 56 4.35 10.80 18.98
CA ASN A 56 3.50 9.93 19.81
C ASN A 56 2.17 10.55 20.28
N ILE A 57 1.67 11.56 19.56
CA ILE A 57 0.33 12.12 19.77
C ILE A 57 -0.71 11.12 19.26
N SER A 58 -1.65 10.74 20.12
CA SER A 58 -2.74 9.81 19.81
C SER A 58 -4.09 10.39 20.25
N PRO A 59 -5.10 10.48 19.36
CA PRO A 59 -5.05 10.05 17.95
C PRO A 59 -4.12 10.94 17.09
N PRO A 60 -3.62 10.41 15.95
CA PRO A 60 -2.86 11.20 14.98
C PRO A 60 -3.62 12.48 14.60
N PRO A 61 -3.00 13.66 14.71
CA PRO A 61 -3.73 14.90 14.55
C PRO A 61 -3.94 15.33 13.08
N TYR A 62 -3.08 14.92 12.14
CA TYR A 62 -3.12 15.36 10.74
C TYR A 62 -2.28 14.52 9.78
N GLY A 63 -2.52 14.72 8.49
CA GLY A 63 -1.62 14.37 7.40
C GLY A 63 -1.03 15.60 6.69
N LEU A 64 -1.74 16.72 6.71
CA LEU A 64 -1.29 18.03 6.22
C LEU A 64 -1.66 19.13 7.22
N ARG A 65 -0.71 20.01 7.52
CA ARG A 65 -0.91 21.20 8.36
C ARG A 65 -0.48 22.46 7.60
N LEU A 66 -1.29 23.50 7.69
CA LEU A 66 -1.03 24.83 7.12
C LEU A 66 -1.30 25.88 8.21
N ASP A 67 -0.31 26.11 9.07
CA ASP A 67 -0.41 26.97 10.25
C ASP A 67 -0.72 28.43 9.88
N ASP A 68 -0.18 28.94 8.77
CA ASP A 68 -0.48 30.30 8.29
C ASP A 68 -1.94 30.50 7.92
N LEU A 69 -2.62 29.44 7.50
CA LEU A 69 -4.04 29.44 7.18
C LEU A 69 -4.90 28.95 8.35
N GLY A 70 -4.28 28.50 9.45
CA GLY A 70 -4.98 27.89 10.58
C GLY A 70 -5.66 26.57 10.23
N LEU A 71 -5.14 25.82 9.25
CA LEU A 71 -5.75 24.59 8.76
C LEU A 71 -4.99 23.35 9.23
N THR A 72 -5.75 22.33 9.62
CA THR A 72 -5.26 21.00 9.94
C THR A 72 -6.14 20.00 9.21
N LEU A 73 -5.52 19.23 8.33
CA LEU A 73 -6.19 18.39 7.35
C LEU A 73 -5.80 16.94 7.58
N SER A 74 -6.80 16.10 7.79
CA SER A 74 -6.63 14.66 7.96
C SER A 74 -6.77 13.93 6.63
N THR A 75 -5.96 12.89 6.40
CA THR A 75 -6.05 12.03 5.22
C THR A 75 -6.94 10.81 5.41
N GLU A 76 -7.43 10.54 6.63
CA GLU A 76 -8.20 9.32 6.95
C GLU A 76 -9.48 9.54 7.78
N LEU A 77 -9.67 10.73 8.38
CA LEU A 77 -10.88 11.04 9.15
C LEU A 77 -12.10 11.24 8.25
N ASN A 78 -13.27 10.84 8.76
CA ASN A 78 -14.58 11.06 8.15
C ASN A 78 -14.71 10.65 6.66
N GLY A 79 -13.99 9.59 6.27
CA GLY A 79 -13.99 9.08 4.89
C GLY A 79 -13.04 9.81 3.93
N ALA A 80 -12.16 10.67 4.45
CA ALA A 80 -11.03 11.17 3.68
C ALA A 80 -10.16 10.01 3.18
N SER A 81 -9.60 10.17 1.99
CA SER A 81 -8.73 9.16 1.38
C SER A 81 -7.81 9.85 0.39
N THR A 82 -6.51 9.81 0.67
CA THR A 82 -5.47 10.40 -0.16
C THR A 82 -4.50 9.31 -0.61
N VAL A 83 -4.16 9.31 -1.89
CA VAL A 83 -3.26 8.32 -2.50
C VAL A 83 -2.02 9.02 -3.05
N LEU A 84 -0.86 8.49 -2.69
CA LEU A 84 0.41 8.78 -3.33
C LEU A 84 0.66 7.76 -4.44
N THR A 85 0.97 8.22 -5.66
CA THR A 85 1.34 7.38 -6.79
C THR A 85 2.75 7.74 -7.26
N TRP A 86 3.62 6.74 -7.37
CA TRP A 86 4.96 6.90 -7.92
C TRP A 86 5.30 5.73 -8.85
N SER A 87 5.63 6.02 -10.10
CA SER A 87 5.95 4.99 -11.11
C SER A 87 7.44 4.70 -11.25
N GLY A 88 8.28 5.15 -10.31
CA GLY A 88 9.75 5.07 -10.43
C GLY A 88 10.38 6.18 -11.28
N GLY A 89 9.57 7.12 -11.76
CA GLY A 89 10.02 8.25 -12.57
C GLY A 89 10.45 9.47 -11.75
N ALA A 90 10.69 10.58 -12.45
CA ALA A 90 11.09 11.87 -11.87
C ALA A 90 9.92 12.69 -11.28
N THR A 91 8.73 12.10 -11.20
CA THR A 91 7.51 12.70 -10.66
C THR A 91 6.72 11.70 -9.84
N ALA A 92 6.00 12.19 -8.84
CA ALA A 92 4.99 11.45 -8.07
C ALA A 92 3.79 12.37 -7.82
N THR A 93 2.63 11.81 -7.50
CA THR A 93 1.40 12.60 -7.27
C THR A 93 0.72 12.20 -5.98
N ILE A 94 0.20 13.17 -5.24
CA ILE A 94 -0.68 13.00 -4.09
C ILE A 94 -2.06 13.54 -4.49
N VAL A 95 -3.05 12.65 -4.54
CA VAL A 95 -4.41 13.00 -5.02
C VAL A 95 -5.45 12.35 -4.12
N GLY A 96 -6.54 13.05 -3.85
CA GLY A 96 -7.69 12.48 -3.14
C GLY A 96 -8.47 13.52 -2.37
N THR A 97 -8.95 13.13 -1.19
CA THR A 97 -9.69 13.99 -0.28
C THR A 97 -9.04 14.08 1.09
N LEU A 98 -9.20 15.23 1.72
CA LEU A 98 -8.74 15.56 3.05
C LEU A 98 -9.91 16.05 3.89
N TRP A 99 -9.97 15.69 5.16
CA TRP A 99 -10.94 16.24 6.10
C TRP A 99 -10.38 17.47 6.79
N ASN A 100 -11.04 18.62 6.63
CA ASN A 100 -10.68 19.85 7.32
C ASN A 100 -11.20 19.80 8.76
N ASN A 101 -10.29 19.70 9.74
CA ASN A 101 -10.63 19.54 11.15
C ASN A 101 -11.32 20.77 11.75
N GLN A 102 -11.03 21.96 11.23
CA GLN A 102 -11.58 23.22 11.73
C GLN A 102 -12.98 23.50 11.16
N ALA A 103 -13.14 23.33 9.85
CA ALA A 103 -14.40 23.62 9.15
C ALA A 103 -15.36 22.43 9.11
N ALA A 104 -14.90 21.23 9.50
CA ALA A 104 -15.68 19.99 9.46
C ALA A 104 -16.27 19.70 8.07
N GLU A 105 -15.42 19.74 7.05
CA GLU A 105 -15.81 19.50 5.66
C GLU A 105 -14.73 18.77 4.86
N MET A 106 -15.11 18.19 3.72
CA MET A 106 -14.24 17.43 2.85
C MET A 106 -13.63 18.34 1.77
N TRP A 107 -12.30 18.40 1.73
CA TRP A 107 -11.54 19.13 0.72
C TRP A 107 -10.94 18.13 -0.26
N THR A 108 -10.66 18.58 -1.49
CA THR A 108 -9.90 17.80 -2.47
C THR A 108 -8.47 18.28 -2.52
N VAL A 109 -7.55 17.35 -2.76
CA VAL A 109 -6.13 17.65 -2.98
C VAL A 109 -5.67 17.08 -4.31
N ASN A 110 -4.87 17.88 -5.02
CA ASN A 110 -4.11 17.45 -6.19
C ASN A 110 -2.73 18.11 -6.11
N TYR A 111 -1.70 17.32 -5.87
CA TYR A 111 -0.34 17.79 -5.65
C TYR A 111 0.67 16.92 -6.42
N THR A 112 1.53 17.55 -7.21
CA THR A 112 2.56 16.89 -8.01
C THR A 112 3.92 17.17 -7.41
N LEU A 113 4.63 16.11 -7.06
CA LEU A 113 6.02 16.11 -6.65
C LEU A 113 6.91 16.06 -7.90
N THR A 114 7.97 16.87 -7.92
CA THR A 114 8.88 17.02 -9.05
C THR A 114 10.33 16.87 -8.64
N GLY A 115 11.18 16.54 -9.60
CA GLY A 115 12.59 16.25 -9.33
C GLY A 115 12.74 15.08 -8.37
N VAL A 116 11.88 14.07 -8.53
CA VAL A 116 11.88 12.85 -7.72
C VAL A 116 13.10 12.02 -8.08
N VAL A 117 13.86 11.60 -7.07
CA VAL A 117 15.01 10.72 -7.19
C VAL A 117 14.86 9.60 -6.19
N ALA A 118 15.01 8.35 -6.65
CA ALA A 118 14.97 7.20 -5.77
C ALA A 118 16.04 7.31 -4.68
N ALA A 119 15.65 7.06 -3.43
CA ALA A 119 16.56 7.03 -2.31
C ALA A 119 17.46 5.79 -2.38
N GLY A 120 18.66 5.89 -1.80
CA GLY A 120 19.58 4.77 -1.71
C GLY A 120 18.95 3.53 -1.07
N ALA A 121 19.39 2.35 -1.48
CA ALA A 121 18.88 1.05 -1.00
C ALA A 121 17.36 0.82 -1.22
N ASN A 122 16.74 1.54 -2.15
CA ASN A 122 15.30 1.46 -2.45
C ASN A 122 14.40 1.72 -1.24
N LEU A 123 14.82 2.61 -0.35
CA LEU A 123 14.01 3.02 0.81
C LEU A 123 12.87 3.96 0.43
N GLY A 124 12.69 4.29 -0.85
CA GLY A 124 11.67 5.21 -1.35
C GLY A 124 12.26 6.27 -2.27
N PHE A 125 11.92 7.55 -2.07
CA PHE A 125 12.42 8.66 -2.88
C PHE A 125 12.51 9.97 -2.11
N THR A 126 13.27 10.92 -2.67
CA THR A 126 13.24 12.34 -2.30
C THR A 126 12.78 13.17 -3.50
N ALA A 127 12.16 14.31 -3.28
CA ALA A 127 11.70 15.23 -4.30
C ALA A 127 12.24 16.63 -4.01
N THR A 128 12.75 17.30 -5.03
CA THR A 128 13.29 18.66 -4.90
C THR A 128 12.22 19.75 -5.02
N GLY A 129 10.99 19.40 -5.41
CA GLY A 129 9.92 20.37 -5.45
C GLY A 129 8.55 19.72 -5.48
N GLY A 130 7.52 20.55 -5.40
CA GLY A 130 6.15 20.14 -5.64
C GLY A 130 5.24 21.33 -5.82
N ASN A 131 4.13 21.13 -6.51
CA ASN A 131 3.09 22.13 -6.65
C ASN A 131 1.71 21.49 -6.79
N GLY A 132 0.69 22.24 -6.43
CA GLY A 132 -0.69 21.76 -6.55
C GLY A 132 -1.67 22.65 -5.83
N SER A 133 -2.77 22.04 -5.41
CA SER A 133 -3.88 22.78 -4.83
C SER A 133 -4.70 21.95 -3.86
N LEU A 134 -5.29 22.66 -2.91
CA LEU A 134 -6.49 22.23 -2.20
C LEU A 134 -7.71 22.94 -2.77
N THR A 135 -8.84 22.26 -2.87
CA THR A 135 -10.12 22.89 -3.24
C THR A 135 -11.20 22.52 -2.23
N ASP A 136 -11.84 23.53 -1.65
CA ASP A 136 -12.93 23.39 -0.69
C ASP A 136 -14.29 23.07 -1.38
N PRO A 137 -15.37 22.76 -0.63
CA PRO A 137 -16.68 22.51 -1.22
C PRO A 137 -17.32 23.71 -1.94
N ALA A 138 -16.88 24.93 -1.63
CA ALA A 138 -17.31 26.16 -2.29
C ALA A 138 -16.47 26.48 -3.54
N LEU A 139 -15.55 25.60 -3.93
CA LEU A 139 -14.63 25.73 -5.07
C LEU A 139 -13.59 26.84 -4.90
N ASN A 140 -13.30 27.26 -3.68
CA ASN A 140 -12.14 28.09 -3.42
C ASN A 140 -10.88 27.23 -3.45
N THR A 141 -9.82 27.77 -4.05
CA THR A 141 -8.56 27.05 -4.24
C THR A 141 -7.44 27.67 -3.40
N VAL A 142 -6.76 26.84 -2.62
CA VAL A 142 -5.49 27.17 -1.95
C VAL A 142 -4.36 26.56 -2.76
N THR A 143 -3.39 27.37 -3.21
CA THR A 143 -2.21 26.87 -3.92
C THR A 143 -1.21 26.30 -2.92
N LEU A 144 -0.70 25.11 -3.21
CA LEU A 144 0.39 24.48 -2.48
C LEU A 144 1.66 24.57 -3.31
N THR A 145 2.75 25.07 -2.74
CA THR A 145 4.09 25.06 -3.35
C THR A 145 5.05 24.41 -2.37
N GLY A 146 5.81 23.42 -2.79
CA GLY A 146 6.79 22.75 -1.95
C GLY A 146 7.95 23.67 -1.61
N LYS A 147 8.30 23.72 -0.33
CA LYS A 147 9.43 24.50 0.18
C LYS A 147 10.65 23.60 0.33
N GLN A 148 11.75 23.95 -0.32
CA GLN A 148 13.00 23.25 -0.15
C GLN A 148 13.62 23.55 1.22
N ASP A 149 14.15 22.53 1.88
CA ASP A 149 15.02 22.68 3.03
C ASP A 149 16.48 22.97 2.61
N LEU A 150 17.38 23.05 3.58
CA LEU A 150 18.80 23.32 3.33
C LEU A 150 19.53 22.19 2.59
N SER A 151 18.96 20.99 2.56
CA SER A 151 19.48 19.86 1.79
C SER A 151 19.00 19.86 0.33
N GLY A 152 18.05 20.75 -0.02
CA GLY A 152 17.40 20.82 -1.32
C GLY A 152 16.22 19.87 -1.48
N SER A 153 15.81 19.16 -0.42
CA SER A 153 14.60 18.33 -0.43
C SER A 153 13.38 19.17 -0.07
N ALA A 154 12.30 19.02 -0.84
CA ALA A 154 10.99 19.57 -0.51
C ALA A 154 10.05 18.50 0.06
N PHE A 155 10.27 17.23 -0.28
CA PHE A 155 9.48 16.11 0.20
C PHE A 155 10.28 14.81 0.16
N ASP A 156 10.24 14.06 1.25
CA ASP A 156 10.80 12.72 1.37
C ASP A 156 9.68 11.70 1.53
N PHE A 157 9.78 10.57 0.83
CA PHE A 157 8.95 9.40 1.05
C PHE A 157 9.84 8.20 1.34
N LEU A 158 9.98 7.81 2.61
CA LEU A 158 10.99 6.84 3.05
C LEU A 158 10.44 5.79 4.01
N ALA A 159 10.93 4.55 3.91
CA ALA A 159 10.69 3.48 4.87
C ALA A 159 11.66 3.58 6.05
N ASP A 160 11.48 4.61 6.87
CA ASP A 160 12.37 4.91 8.01
C ASP A 160 11.63 5.13 9.34
N GLY A 161 10.30 4.93 9.35
CA GLY A 161 9.48 5.10 10.54
C GLY A 161 9.64 6.47 11.20
N HIS A 162 9.97 7.50 10.41
CA HIS A 162 10.34 8.82 10.90
C HIS A 162 9.35 9.33 11.96
N ARG A 163 9.85 9.64 13.16
CA ARG A 163 9.06 10.15 14.30
C ARG A 163 7.90 9.26 14.78
N LEU A 164 7.84 7.99 14.37
CA LEU A 164 6.89 7.02 14.93
C LEU A 164 7.35 6.44 16.26
N GLY A 165 8.65 6.53 16.59
CA GLY A 165 9.19 6.10 17.89
C GLY A 165 8.97 4.61 18.20
N GLY A 166 8.76 3.77 17.17
CA GLY A 166 8.43 2.36 17.32
C GLY A 166 7.02 2.10 17.86
N HIS A 167 6.08 3.03 17.68
CA HIS A 167 4.73 2.90 18.20
C HIS A 167 3.96 1.72 17.55
N PRO A 168 3.62 0.65 18.30
CA PRO A 168 3.15 -0.61 17.73
C PRO A 168 1.80 -0.50 17.00
N ALA A 169 0.97 0.51 17.30
CA ALA A 169 -0.29 0.72 16.59
C ALA A 169 -0.14 1.50 15.28
N TYR A 170 0.98 2.20 15.07
CA TYR A 170 1.15 3.11 13.94
C TYR A 170 2.27 2.69 12.99
N GLY A 171 3.23 1.87 13.44
CA GLY A 171 4.28 1.33 12.60
C GLY A 171 5.55 0.97 13.38
N ASP A 172 6.45 0.28 12.68
CA ASP A 172 7.82 0.01 13.12
C ASP A 172 8.82 0.99 12.47
N ALA A 173 10.12 0.69 12.59
CA ALA A 173 11.20 1.49 12.04
C ALA A 173 11.28 1.46 10.50
N ASP A 174 10.57 0.55 9.85
CA ASP A 174 10.56 0.39 8.39
C ASP A 174 9.24 0.89 7.77
N THR A 175 8.38 1.52 8.57
CA THR A 175 7.10 2.02 8.10
C THR A 175 7.31 3.18 7.13
N PRO A 176 6.69 3.15 5.93
CA PRO A 176 6.74 4.26 4.99
C PRO A 176 6.15 5.54 5.57
N VAL A 177 6.94 6.60 5.57
CA VAL A 177 6.56 7.95 6.00
C VAL A 177 6.82 8.94 4.87
N GLY A 178 5.80 9.73 4.55
CA GLY A 178 5.90 10.91 3.71
C GLY A 178 6.03 12.15 4.58
N ARG A 179 7.02 13.01 4.30
CA ARG A 179 7.23 14.27 5.02
C ARG A 179 7.73 15.34 4.07
N GLY A 180 7.32 16.58 4.26
CA GLY A 180 7.80 17.68 3.44
C GLY A 180 7.20 19.00 3.84
N TRP A 181 7.79 20.09 3.34
CA TRP A 181 7.37 21.44 3.69
C TRP A 181 6.60 22.08 2.53
N VAL A 182 5.63 22.91 2.87
CA VAL A 182 4.91 23.79 1.95
C VAL A 182 5.32 25.23 2.25
N GLU A 183 5.38 26.07 1.22
CA GLU A 183 5.66 27.50 1.35
C GLU A 183 4.59 28.19 2.21
N GLY A 184 5.02 29.23 2.92
CA GLY A 184 4.17 30.02 3.82
C GLY A 184 4.84 30.31 5.16
N ALA A 185 4.09 30.95 6.06
CA ALA A 185 4.55 31.28 7.41
C ALA A 185 4.21 30.16 8.41
N GLY A 186 5.06 29.94 9.41
CA GLY A 186 4.81 28.90 10.42
C GLY A 186 5.16 27.49 9.94
N THR A 187 4.51 26.48 10.53
CA THR A 187 4.76 25.06 10.27
C THR A 187 3.77 24.54 9.23
N ASN A 188 4.13 24.71 7.96
CA ASN A 188 3.34 24.23 6.84
C ASN A 188 3.96 22.94 6.31
N ASP A 189 3.41 21.80 6.67
CA ASP A 189 4.04 20.51 6.42
C ASP A 189 3.06 19.39 6.08
N TRP A 190 3.51 18.54 5.17
CA TRP A 190 3.03 17.18 5.02
C TRP A 190 3.73 16.30 6.05
N LEU A 191 2.96 15.48 6.75
CA LEU A 191 3.49 14.42 7.60
C LEU A 191 2.49 13.27 7.65
N VAL A 192 2.77 12.20 6.91
CA VAL A 192 1.85 11.09 6.66
C VAL A 192 2.54 9.75 6.83
N ARG A 193 1.80 8.75 7.30
CA ARG A 193 2.18 7.35 7.13
C ARG A 193 1.63 6.84 5.81
N ALA A 194 2.16 5.74 5.31
CA ALA A 194 1.67 5.15 4.08
C ALA A 194 1.58 3.63 4.11
N THR A 195 0.48 3.11 3.55
CA THR A 195 0.29 1.67 3.33
C THR A 195 0.25 1.40 1.82
N PRO A 196 1.04 0.44 1.30
CA PRO A 196 0.95 0.06 -0.10
C PRO A 196 -0.47 -0.38 -0.46
N ILE A 197 -1.00 0.13 -1.57
CA ILE A 197 -2.25 -0.37 -2.16
C ILE A 197 -1.85 -1.55 -3.06
N PRO A 198 -2.26 -2.79 -2.75
CA PRO A 198 -1.93 -3.93 -3.59
C PRO A 198 -2.49 -3.71 -4.99
N GLU A 199 -1.64 -3.90 -6.01
CA GLU A 199 -2.09 -3.90 -7.40
C GLU A 199 -3.23 -4.94 -7.54
N PRO A 200 -4.40 -4.54 -8.06
CA PRO A 200 -5.57 -5.41 -8.07
C PRO A 200 -5.34 -6.61 -9.00
N GLY A 201 -4.95 -7.74 -8.41
CA GLY A 201 -5.01 -9.09 -8.98
C GLY A 201 -4.28 -9.33 -10.30
N SER A 202 -3.62 -8.36 -10.92
CA SER A 202 -2.98 -8.50 -12.24
C SER A 202 -1.86 -9.55 -12.20
N ALA A 203 -1.12 -9.63 -11.09
CA ALA A 203 -0.18 -10.73 -10.85
C ALA A 203 -0.89 -12.09 -10.72
N LEU A 204 -2.04 -12.14 -10.04
CA LEU A 204 -2.86 -13.36 -9.91
C LEU A 204 -3.42 -13.79 -11.27
N LEU A 205 -3.92 -12.85 -12.07
CA LEU A 205 -4.47 -13.08 -13.41
C LEU A 205 -3.37 -13.51 -14.40
N LEU A 206 -2.20 -12.90 -14.34
CA LEU A 206 -1.04 -13.32 -15.13
C LEU A 206 -0.62 -14.75 -14.74
N GLY A 207 -0.53 -15.04 -13.44
CA GLY A 207 -0.22 -16.38 -12.94
C GLY A 207 -1.26 -17.42 -13.38
N ALA A 208 -2.55 -17.11 -13.28
CA ALA A 208 -3.63 -17.96 -13.77
C ALA A 208 -3.56 -18.17 -15.28
N GLY A 209 -3.29 -17.11 -16.05
CA GLY A 209 -3.13 -17.17 -17.50
C GLY A 209 -1.97 -18.07 -17.93
N LEU A 210 -0.80 -17.94 -17.30
CA LEU A 210 0.36 -18.79 -17.56
C LEU A 210 0.10 -20.26 -17.20
N ALA A 211 -0.57 -20.52 -16.08
CA ALA A 211 -0.96 -21.86 -15.67
C ALA A 211 -1.88 -22.52 -16.71
N LEU A 212 -2.90 -21.80 -17.19
CA LEU A 212 -3.80 -22.28 -18.24
C LEU A 212 -3.06 -22.58 -19.55
N LEU A 213 -2.17 -21.69 -19.99
CA LEU A 213 -1.35 -21.90 -21.19
C LEU A 213 -0.45 -23.15 -21.06
N SER A 214 0.18 -23.35 -19.90
CA SER A 214 1.02 -24.53 -19.64
C SER A 214 0.22 -25.86 -19.63
N GLY A 215 -1.06 -25.81 -19.26
CA GLY A 215 -1.96 -26.96 -19.31
C GLY A 215 -2.36 -27.34 -20.73
N THR A 216 -2.55 -26.35 -21.61
CA THR A 216 -2.93 -26.60 -23.01
C THR A 216 -1.79 -27.16 -23.86
N SER A 217 -0.55 -26.72 -23.65
CA SER A 217 0.61 -27.18 -24.42
C SER A 217 0.93 -28.67 -24.24
N ARG A 218 0.55 -29.26 -23.10
CA ARG A 218 0.70 -30.70 -22.85
C ARG A 218 -0.29 -31.57 -23.64
N ARG A 219 -1.44 -31.03 -24.05
CA ARG A 219 -2.46 -31.77 -24.80
C ARG A 219 -2.15 -31.90 -26.29
N PHE A 220 -1.27 -31.05 -26.84
CA PHE A 220 -0.90 -31.05 -28.27
C PHE A 220 0.39 -31.81 -28.58
N ARG A 221 1.07 -32.37 -27.56
CA ARG A 221 2.30 -33.17 -27.74
C ARG A 221 2.10 -34.67 -27.47
N ALA A 222 0.85 -35.12 -27.33
CA ALA A 222 0.46 -36.53 -27.26
C ALA A 222 -0.37 -36.86 -28.51
#